data_AF-A0A3B6FPH6-F1
#
_entry.id   AF-A0A3B6FPH6-F1
#
_cell.length_a   1.000
_cell.length_b   1.000
_cell.length_c   1.000
_cell.angle_alpha   90.00
_cell.angle_beta   90.00
_cell.angle_gamma   90.00
#
_symmetry.space_group_name_H-M   'P 1'
#
loop_
_entity.id
_entity.type
_entity.pdbx_description
1 polymer ?
#
loop_
_entity_poly.entity_id
_entity_poly.type
_entity_poly.pdbx_seq_one_letter_code
_entity_poly.pdbx_strand_id
1 'polypeptide(L)'
;MLRLESLFPALEVFSVFLKAVAPIFSLIVPKFQFKGANKRGIPVSRDPAALLAKYSDPLVYTVPIRVRTGHEILRISSYLLHNLKKVTVPFVVLHGTAGRVTDPLASQELYTEAASRHKDLRLYEGFLHDLLFEPERDEIAADIIGWMDRTLGLQAV
;
A
#
# COMPACT_ATOMS: atom_id res chain seq x y z
N MET A 1 12.18 10.85 -23.39
CA MET A 1 11.39 9.60 -23.51
C MET A 1 12.08 8.55 -22.64
N LEU A 2 11.89 8.66 -21.32
CA LEU A 2 12.48 7.74 -20.35
C LEU A 2 11.61 6.50 -20.31
N ARG A 3 12.23 5.32 -20.49
CA ARG A 3 11.54 4.04 -20.61
C ARG A 3 10.88 3.71 -19.27
N LEU A 4 9.59 3.36 -19.30
CA LEU A 4 8.82 2.83 -18.17
C LEU A 4 9.44 1.56 -17.53
N GLU A 5 10.45 0.97 -18.19
CA GLU A 5 11.12 -0.27 -17.83
C GLU A 5 12.09 -0.16 -16.64
N SER A 6 12.57 1.05 -16.29
CA SER A 6 13.64 1.20 -15.29
C SER A 6 13.16 1.59 -13.88
N LEU A 7 11.86 1.71 -13.65
CA LEU A 7 11.32 2.38 -12.45
C LEU A 7 10.63 1.45 -11.43
N PHE A 8 10.37 0.17 -11.75
CA PHE A 8 9.54 -0.70 -10.88
C PHE A 8 9.92 -2.20 -10.87
N PRO A 9 11.03 -2.60 -10.25
CA PRO A 9 11.35 -4.02 -10.10
C PRO A 9 10.29 -4.79 -9.28
N ALA A 10 9.57 -4.12 -8.36
CA ALA A 10 8.50 -4.73 -7.55
C ALA A 10 7.22 -5.06 -8.36
N LEU A 11 6.95 -4.35 -9.47
CA LEU A 11 5.83 -4.65 -10.38
C LEU A 11 6.24 -5.52 -11.59
N GLU A 12 7.56 -5.72 -11.79
CA GLU A 12 8.11 -6.70 -12.73
C GLU A 12 8.06 -8.14 -12.23
N VAL A 13 7.91 -8.38 -10.92
CA VAL A 13 7.84 -9.74 -10.35
C VAL A 13 6.63 -10.53 -10.88
N PHE A 14 5.67 -9.86 -11.52
CA PHE A 14 4.60 -10.49 -12.28
C PHE A 14 4.90 -10.40 -13.77
N SER A 15 5.39 -11.51 -14.33
CA SER A 15 5.69 -11.65 -15.75
C SER A 15 4.56 -11.11 -16.64
N VAL A 16 4.91 -10.57 -17.81
CA VAL A 16 3.95 -10.14 -18.85
C VAL A 16 2.88 -11.22 -19.09
N PHE A 17 3.31 -12.48 -19.02
CA PHE A 17 2.46 -13.66 -19.06
C PHE A 17 1.38 -13.68 -17.96
N LEU A 18 1.73 -13.40 -16.70
CA LEU A 18 0.74 -13.37 -15.62
C LEU A 18 -0.27 -12.24 -15.81
N LYS A 19 0.15 -11.06 -16.29
CA LYS A 19 -0.76 -9.94 -16.58
C LYS A 19 -1.74 -10.29 -17.71
N ALA A 20 -1.30 -11.03 -18.72
CA ALA A 20 -2.15 -11.47 -19.83
C ALA A 20 -3.15 -12.58 -19.43
N VAL A 21 -2.73 -13.48 -18.55
CA VAL A 21 -3.49 -14.68 -18.19
C VAL A 21 -4.41 -14.44 -16.98
N ALA A 22 -4.08 -13.50 -16.10
CA ALA A 22 -4.86 -13.19 -14.90
C ALA A 22 -6.34 -12.84 -15.16
N PRO A 23 -6.74 -12.04 -16.17
CA PRO A 23 -8.15 -11.75 -16.44
C PRO A 23 -8.96 -13.01 -16.79
N ILE A 24 -8.35 -13.92 -17.56
CA ILE A 24 -8.99 -15.17 -17.99
C ILE A 24 -9.19 -16.09 -16.78
N PHE A 25 -8.13 -16.32 -16.00
CA PHE A 25 -8.21 -17.14 -14.79
C PHE A 25 -9.13 -16.54 -13.72
N SER A 26 -9.17 -15.21 -13.63
CA SER A 26 -10.07 -14.46 -12.75
C SER A 26 -11.55 -14.70 -13.07
N LEU A 27 -11.90 -14.96 -14.33
CA LEU A 27 -13.27 -15.30 -14.73
C LEU A 27 -13.59 -16.79 -14.52
N ILE A 28 -12.63 -17.68 -14.81
CA ILE A 28 -12.86 -19.13 -14.78
C ILE A 28 -12.81 -19.70 -13.36
N VAL A 29 -11.85 -19.26 -12.53
CA VAL A 29 -11.65 -19.76 -11.16
C VAL A 29 -11.59 -18.64 -10.12
N PRO A 30 -12.61 -17.76 -10.04
CA PRO A 30 -12.57 -16.53 -9.23
C PRO A 30 -12.33 -16.77 -7.73
N LYS A 31 -12.84 -17.89 -7.21
CA LYS A 31 -12.74 -18.27 -5.79
C LYS A 31 -11.50 -19.08 -5.45
N PHE A 32 -10.73 -19.52 -6.45
CA PHE A 32 -9.53 -20.31 -6.21
C PHE A 32 -8.50 -19.50 -5.42
N GLN A 33 -7.88 -20.14 -4.43
CA GLN A 33 -6.93 -19.51 -3.52
C GLN A 33 -5.50 -19.82 -3.98
N PHE A 34 -4.76 -18.79 -4.36
CA PHE A 34 -3.39 -18.96 -4.85
C PHE A 34 -2.40 -18.95 -3.69
N LYS A 35 -1.86 -20.12 -3.33
CA LYS A 35 -0.96 -20.31 -2.18
C LYS A 35 0.36 -19.53 -2.30
N GLY A 36 0.82 -19.21 -3.51
CA GLY A 36 2.10 -18.51 -3.73
C GLY A 36 2.14 -17.05 -3.24
N ALA A 37 0.99 -16.45 -2.96
CA ALA A 37 0.90 -15.10 -2.39
C ALA A 37 0.76 -15.09 -0.86
N ASN A 38 0.65 -16.26 -0.21
CA ASN A 38 0.51 -16.33 1.24
C ASN A 38 1.87 -16.24 1.90
N LYS A 39 2.30 -15.02 2.21
CA LYS A 39 3.52 -14.77 2.97
C LYS A 39 3.26 -14.91 4.47
N ARG A 40 2.90 -16.12 4.92
CA ARG A 40 2.93 -16.43 6.36
C ARG A 40 4.33 -16.08 6.87
N GLY A 41 4.42 -15.10 7.77
CA GLY A 41 5.66 -14.73 8.43
C GLY A 41 6.42 -13.51 7.91
N ILE A 42 5.87 -12.68 6.99
CA ILE A 42 6.42 -11.31 6.88
C ILE A 42 5.86 -10.49 8.05
N PRO A 43 6.71 -10.01 8.97
CA PRO A 43 6.26 -9.12 10.02
C PRO A 43 5.76 -7.82 9.39
N VAL A 44 4.60 -7.38 9.83
CA VAL A 44 3.97 -6.13 9.41
C VAL A 44 4.17 -5.01 10.42
N SER A 45 4.60 -5.34 11.64
CA SER A 45 4.99 -4.43 12.72
C SER A 45 6.18 -5.05 13.48
N ARG A 46 7.00 -4.21 14.13
CA ARG A 46 8.07 -4.64 15.06
C ARG A 46 7.52 -5.09 16.42
N ASP A 47 6.28 -4.75 16.76
CA ASP A 47 5.66 -5.11 18.04
C ASP A 47 5.11 -6.56 18.02
N PRO A 48 5.70 -7.50 18.79
CA PRO A 48 5.22 -8.87 18.86
C PRO A 48 3.81 -9.01 19.45
N ALA A 49 3.40 -8.11 20.36
CA ALA A 49 2.06 -8.14 20.94
C ALA A 49 1.00 -7.75 19.89
N ALA A 50 1.29 -6.74 19.07
CA ALA A 50 0.43 -6.35 17.95
C ALA A 50 0.30 -7.48 16.91
N LEU A 51 1.41 -8.16 16.58
CA LEU A 51 1.37 -9.33 15.69
C LEU A 51 0.53 -10.46 16.28
N LEU A 52 0.69 -10.77 17.57
CA LEU A 52 -0.10 -11.80 18.24
C LEU A 52 -1.59 -11.45 18.22
N ALA A 53 -1.95 -10.21 18.55
CA ALA A 53 -3.33 -9.75 18.52
C ALA A 53 -3.94 -9.89 17.11
N LYS A 54 -3.21 -9.44 16.07
CA LYS A 54 -3.65 -9.54 14.67
C LYS A 54 -3.85 -11.00 14.21
N TYR A 55 -2.93 -11.90 14.52
CA TYR A 55 -2.99 -13.27 14.00
C TYR A 55 -3.79 -14.24 14.87
N SER A 56 -4.18 -13.84 16.09
CA SER A 56 -5.11 -14.59 16.94
C SER A 56 -6.58 -14.19 16.74
N ASP A 57 -6.84 -13.05 16.11
CA ASP A 57 -8.20 -12.59 15.81
C ASP A 57 -8.88 -13.46 14.73
N PRO A 58 -10.01 -14.14 15.04
CA PRO A 58 -10.73 -14.98 14.07
C PRO A 58 -11.35 -14.19 12.90
N LEU A 59 -11.45 -12.86 13.00
CA LEU A 59 -11.95 -12.00 11.93
C LEU A 59 -10.87 -11.65 10.90
N VAL A 60 -9.60 -11.89 11.21
CA VAL A 60 -8.50 -11.61 10.28
C VAL A 60 -8.40 -12.70 9.22
N TYR A 61 -8.46 -12.29 7.95
CA TYR A 61 -8.32 -13.19 6.82
C TYR A 61 -6.85 -13.61 6.64
N THR A 62 -6.50 -14.81 7.11
CA THR A 62 -5.13 -15.36 7.09
C THR A 62 -4.90 -16.45 6.03
N VAL A 63 -5.93 -16.74 5.23
CA VAL A 63 -5.86 -17.74 4.15
C VAL A 63 -5.38 -17.07 2.85
N PRO A 64 -4.88 -17.84 1.86
CA PRO A 64 -4.35 -17.23 0.65
C PRO A 64 -5.38 -16.37 -0.10
N ILE A 65 -4.89 -15.33 -0.77
CA ILE A 65 -5.71 -14.43 -1.56
C ILE A 65 -6.40 -15.20 -2.70
N ARG A 66 -7.65 -14.84 -2.99
CA ARG A 66 -8.41 -15.40 -4.11
C ARG A 66 -7.92 -14.79 -5.42
N VAL A 67 -7.94 -15.58 -6.50
CA VAL A 67 -7.49 -15.14 -7.83
C VAL A 67 -8.19 -13.86 -8.27
N ARG A 68 -9.51 -13.76 -8.10
CA ARG A 68 -10.25 -12.54 -8.47
C ARG A 68 -9.77 -11.33 -7.69
N THR A 69 -9.57 -11.46 -6.39
CA THR A 69 -9.09 -10.38 -5.53
C THR A 69 -7.70 -9.92 -5.96
N GLY A 70 -6.77 -10.85 -6.20
CA GLY A 70 -5.43 -10.51 -6.69
C GLY A 70 -5.47 -9.79 -8.04
N HIS A 71 -6.32 -10.25 -8.97
CA HIS A 71 -6.50 -9.59 -10.27
C HIS A 71 -7.04 -8.16 -10.13
N GLU A 72 -8.05 -7.95 -9.29
CA GLU A 72 -8.61 -6.60 -9.06
C GLU A 72 -7.60 -5.65 -8.41
N ILE A 73 -6.77 -6.13 -7.47
CA ILE A 73 -5.67 -5.35 -6.89
C ILE A 73 -4.70 -4.92 -8.00
N LEU A 74 -4.25 -5.84 -8.85
CA LEU A 74 -3.35 -5.52 -9.96
C LEU A 74 -3.99 -4.51 -10.94
N ARG A 75 -5.27 -4.71 -11.26
CA ARG A 75 -6.03 -3.84 -12.16
C ARG A 75 -6.13 -2.42 -11.61
N ILE A 76 -6.51 -2.28 -10.33
CA ILE A 76 -6.69 -0.95 -9.72
C ILE A 76 -5.34 -0.27 -9.46
N SER A 77 -4.30 -0.99 -9.01
CA SER A 77 -2.96 -0.43 -8.84
C SER A 77 -2.40 0.12 -10.16
N SER A 78 -2.54 -0.63 -11.26
CA SER A 78 -2.15 -0.15 -12.59
C SER A 78 -2.93 1.10 -12.99
N TYR A 79 -4.26 1.10 -12.81
CA TYR A 79 -5.08 2.28 -13.08
C TYR A 79 -4.62 3.50 -12.29
N LEU A 80 -4.38 3.35 -10.98
CA LEU A 80 -3.97 4.44 -10.10
C LEU A 80 -2.62 5.04 -10.53
N LEU A 81 -1.61 4.21 -10.83
CA LEU A 81 -0.29 4.67 -11.27
C LEU A 81 -0.35 5.52 -12.55
N HIS A 82 -1.24 5.18 -13.50
CA HIS A 82 -1.43 5.97 -14.72
C HIS A 82 -2.25 7.25 -14.50
N ASN A 83 -2.87 7.42 -13.33
CA ASN A 83 -3.82 8.49 -13.05
C ASN A 83 -3.46 9.33 -11.81
N LEU A 84 -2.23 9.21 -11.25
CA LEU A 84 -1.81 9.92 -10.04
C LEU A 84 -2.03 11.44 -10.15
N LYS A 85 -1.78 12.03 -11.32
CA LYS A 85 -2.01 13.46 -11.61
C LYS A 85 -3.44 13.95 -11.40
N LYS A 86 -4.42 13.04 -11.39
CA LYS A 86 -5.83 13.37 -11.16
C LYS A 86 -6.16 13.54 -9.67
N VAL A 87 -5.26 13.16 -8.76
CA VAL A 87 -5.46 13.35 -7.32
C VAL A 87 -5.26 14.82 -6.96
N THR A 88 -6.35 15.51 -6.64
CA THR A 88 -6.37 16.95 -6.31
C THR A 88 -6.73 17.25 -4.85
N VAL A 89 -7.30 16.27 -4.14
CA VAL A 89 -7.71 16.42 -2.74
C VAL A 89 -6.50 16.60 -1.82
N PRO A 90 -6.61 17.34 -0.70
CA PRO A 90 -5.55 17.34 0.31
C PRO A 90 -5.27 15.93 0.84
N PHE A 91 -4.01 15.56 1.03
CA PHE A 91 -3.65 14.25 1.59
C PHE A 91 -2.30 14.26 2.32
N VAL A 92 -2.08 13.26 3.18
CA VAL A 92 -0.77 12.91 3.72
C VAL A 92 -0.50 11.44 3.44
N VAL A 93 0.73 11.13 3.06
CA VAL A 93 1.20 9.74 2.93
C VAL A 93 2.17 9.45 4.06
N LEU A 94 1.93 8.36 4.79
CA LEU A 94 2.82 7.86 5.84
C LEU A 94 3.29 6.47 5.39
N HIS A 95 4.61 6.22 5.38
CA HIS A 95 5.16 4.95 4.91
C HIS A 95 6.38 4.51 5.71
N GLY A 96 6.43 3.25 6.15
CA GLY A 96 7.60 2.65 6.80
C GLY A 96 8.59 2.06 5.78
N THR A 97 9.85 2.49 5.80
CA THR A 97 10.80 2.19 4.71
C THR A 97 11.30 0.73 4.68
N ALA A 98 11.15 -0.01 5.78
CA ALA A 98 11.51 -1.43 5.87
C ALA A 98 10.34 -2.38 5.53
N GLY A 99 9.14 -1.83 5.26
CA GLY A 99 7.96 -2.59 4.88
C GLY A 99 8.16 -3.39 3.58
N ARG A 100 7.71 -4.65 3.56
CA ARG A 100 7.80 -5.55 2.38
C ARG A 100 6.45 -5.84 1.72
N VAL A 101 5.41 -5.12 2.14
CA VAL A 101 4.04 -5.26 1.65
C VAL A 101 3.78 -4.27 0.51
N THR A 102 4.25 -3.04 0.67
CA THR A 102 4.11 -1.93 -0.28
C THR A 102 5.47 -1.29 -0.54
N ASP A 103 5.66 -0.70 -1.72
CA ASP A 103 6.91 -0.05 -2.11
C ASP A 103 6.88 1.45 -1.72
N PRO A 104 7.86 1.97 -0.95
CA PRO A 104 7.94 3.40 -0.63
C PRO A 104 8.14 4.28 -1.87
N LEU A 105 8.68 3.75 -2.98
CA LEU A 105 8.79 4.49 -4.24
C LEU A 105 7.42 4.88 -4.78
N ALA A 106 6.44 3.98 -4.75
CA ALA A 106 5.08 4.29 -5.20
C ALA A 106 4.42 5.41 -4.37
N SER A 107 4.76 5.51 -3.08
CA SER A 107 4.32 6.60 -2.20
C SER A 107 4.97 7.94 -2.56
N GLN A 108 6.26 7.92 -2.89
CA GLN A 108 6.99 9.09 -3.38
C GLN A 108 6.47 9.57 -4.74
N GLU A 109 6.09 8.64 -5.62
CA GLU A 109 5.48 8.97 -6.91
C GLU A 109 4.09 9.59 -6.75
N LEU A 110 3.24 9.04 -5.87
CA LEU A 110 1.96 9.67 -5.56
C LEU A 110 2.17 11.11 -5.07
N TYR A 111 3.10 11.30 -4.13
CA TYR A 111 3.43 12.63 -3.63
C TYR A 111 3.96 13.54 -4.75
N THR A 112 4.81 13.05 -5.65
CA THR A 112 5.39 13.86 -6.72
C THR A 112 4.36 14.23 -7.78
N GLU A 113 3.64 13.24 -8.30
CA GLU A 113 2.80 13.37 -9.49
C GLU A 113 1.40 13.94 -9.21
N ALA A 114 0.86 13.82 -8.00
CA ALA A 114 -0.47 14.32 -7.69
C ALA A 114 -0.60 15.84 -7.91
N ALA A 115 -1.73 16.29 -8.46
CA ALA A 115 -2.01 17.72 -8.66
C ALA A 115 -2.49 18.44 -7.38
N SER A 116 -2.59 17.74 -6.25
CA SER A 116 -2.95 18.33 -4.96
C SER A 116 -1.95 19.41 -4.55
N ARG A 117 -2.48 20.56 -4.13
CA ARG A 117 -1.70 21.69 -3.59
C ARG A 117 -1.33 21.51 -2.13
N HIS A 118 -2.08 20.68 -1.41
CA HIS A 118 -1.91 20.44 0.02
C HIS A 118 -1.64 18.96 0.25
N LYS A 119 -0.38 18.58 0.01
CA LYS A 119 0.08 17.21 0.15
C LYS A 119 1.34 17.15 1.00
N ASP A 120 1.47 16.09 1.80
CA ASP A 120 2.64 15.83 2.63
C ASP A 120 3.04 14.36 2.51
N LEU A 121 4.32 14.06 2.74
CA LEU A 121 4.89 12.72 2.70
C LEU A 121 5.85 12.53 3.87
N ARG A 122 5.60 11.48 4.66
CA ARG A 122 6.44 11.09 5.80
C ARG A 122 6.92 9.66 5.62
N LEU A 123 8.24 9.50 5.51
CA LEU A 123 8.91 8.21 5.47
C LEU A 123 9.50 7.91 6.84
N TYR A 124 9.07 6.83 7.47
CA TYR A 124 9.52 6.40 8.78
C TYR A 124 10.62 5.35 8.60
N GLU A 125 11.87 5.76 8.86
CA GLU A 125 13.04 4.94 8.55
C GLU A 125 13.13 3.69 9.44
N GLY A 126 13.14 2.51 8.84
CA GLY A 126 13.20 1.22 9.55
C GLY A 126 11.85 0.68 10.03
N PHE A 127 10.74 1.40 9.78
CA PHE A 127 9.40 0.99 10.19
C PHE A 127 8.80 0.02 9.16
N LEU A 128 7.90 -0.86 9.61
CA LEU A 128 7.21 -1.82 8.75
C LEU A 128 5.86 -1.27 8.25
N HIS A 129 4.95 -2.15 7.83
CA HIS A 129 3.76 -1.78 7.07
C HIS A 129 2.63 -1.18 7.93
N ASP A 130 2.39 -1.77 9.11
CA ASP A 130 1.28 -1.41 9.99
C ASP A 130 1.72 -0.30 10.96
N LEU A 131 1.94 0.92 10.44
CA LEU A 131 2.51 2.04 11.20
C LEU A 131 1.80 2.35 12.53
N LEU A 132 0.47 2.30 12.57
CA LEU A 132 -0.30 2.53 13.81
C LEU A 132 -0.23 1.36 14.81
N PHE A 133 0.50 0.31 14.49
CA PHE A 133 0.79 -0.84 15.34
C PHE A 133 2.29 -0.98 15.62
N GLU A 134 3.11 -0.01 15.21
CA GLU A 134 4.52 0.09 15.60
C GLU A 134 4.63 0.54 17.08
N PRO A 135 5.78 0.31 17.75
CA PRO A 135 5.99 0.79 19.11
C PRO A 135 5.73 2.30 19.29
N GLU A 136 6.03 3.10 18.27
CA GLU A 136 5.88 4.56 18.22
C GLU A 136 4.51 4.99 17.66
N ARG A 137 3.49 4.13 17.69
CA ARG A 137 2.14 4.41 17.17
C ARG A 137 1.52 5.72 17.67
N ASP A 138 1.81 6.13 18.90
CA ASP A 138 1.22 7.32 19.52
C ASP A 138 1.82 8.60 18.89
N GLU A 139 3.10 8.57 18.52
CA GLU A 139 3.76 9.65 17.77
C GLU A 139 3.22 9.72 16.34
N ILE A 140 3.04 8.56 15.69
CA ILE A 140 2.46 8.47 14.35
C ILE A 140 1.00 8.97 14.35
N ALA A 141 0.22 8.65 15.37
CA ALA A 141 -1.14 9.16 15.54
C ALA A 141 -1.15 10.68 15.74
N ALA A 142 -0.24 11.20 16.56
CA ALA A 142 -0.07 12.65 16.74
C ALA A 142 0.30 13.36 15.44
N ASP A 143 1.12 12.74 14.59
CA ASP A 143 1.47 13.27 13.27
C ASP A 143 0.27 13.38 12.33
N ILE A 144 -0.60 12.36 12.32
CA ILE A 144 -1.85 12.35 11.55
C ILE A 144 -2.77 13.47 12.05
N ILE A 145 -3.01 13.54 13.36
CA ILE A 145 -3.88 14.56 13.96
C ILE A 145 -3.33 15.96 13.67
N GLY A 146 -2.04 16.17 13.89
CA GLY A 146 -1.39 17.46 13.63
C GLY A 146 -1.46 17.87 12.15
N TRP A 147 -1.37 16.91 11.22
CA TRP A 147 -1.62 17.20 9.80
C TRP A 147 -3.07 17.62 9.57
N MET A 148 -4.05 16.88 10.11
CA MET A 148 -5.47 17.21 9.99
C MET A 148 -5.79 18.60 10.54
N ASP A 149 -5.31 18.95 11.73
CA ASP A 149 -5.54 20.26 12.35
C ASP A 149 -5.01 21.40 11.47
N ARG A 150 -3.80 21.24 10.90
CA ARG A 150 -3.25 22.21 9.95
C ARG A 150 -4.09 22.30 8.67
N THR A 151 -4.51 21.17 8.11
CA THR A 151 -5.30 21.14 6.87
C THR A 151 -6.68 21.76 7.06
N LEU A 152 -7.36 21.49 8.18
CA LEU A 152 -8.66 22.08 8.51
C LEU A 152 -8.52 23.57 8.84
N GLY A 153 -7.48 23.97 9.57
CA GLY A 153 -7.18 25.37 9.83
C GLY A 153 -6.94 26.19 8.55
N LEU A 154 -6.32 25.58 7.52
CA LEU A 154 -6.12 26.19 6.20
C LEU A 154 -7.43 26.34 5.39
N GLN A 155 -8.50 25.62 5.73
CA GLN A 155 -9.81 25.72 5.06
C GLN A 155 -10.76 26.71 5.76
N ALA A 156 -10.43 27.17 6.96
CA ALA A 156 -11.24 28.10 7.75
C ALA A 156 -10.90 29.58 7.49
N VAL A 157 -9.93 29.86 6.60
CA VAL A 157 -9.48 31.20 6.18
C VAL A 157 -9.82 31.39 4.69
#